data_AF-A0A3A0CP50-F1
#
_entry.id   AF-A0A3A0CP50-F1
#
_cell.length_a   1.000
_cell.length_b   1.000
_cell.length_c   1.000
_cell.angle_alpha   90.00
_cell.angle_beta   90.00
_cell.angle_gamma   90.00
#
_symmetry.space_group_name_H-M   'P 1'
#
loop_
_entity.id
_entity.type
_entity.pdbx_description
1 polymer ?
#
loop_
_entity_poly.entity_id
_entity_poly.type
_entity_poly.pdbx_seq_one_letter_code
_entity_poly.pdbx_strand_id
1 'polypeptide(L)'
;MKAGAPTRTHDEYLSRLAPAQRKALQKLRSAIRAAAPGAEECISYQLAAFRHDGRMLVSYGATAAHCAFYVMSPSVMSALERDLAGCDTSKGTIRFQTNRPLPAALVKRLVRARLAENAALATMRPAKMSNGKRAAPPTRPASRSDPGAADYFRKFKHPFKNDIQLVRACMLGASPRICEGVKWNSLSYRTSDWFATLNWRCREQVQMVLHTGARKKDNTIGKMDISDPRGLIKWLADDRCLVSLGSGGELKGNLHALAKIVREWIRRL
;
A
#
# COMPACT_ATOMS: atom_id res chain seq x y z
N MET A 1 14.77 17.07 11.26
CA MET A 1 15.67 16.43 10.27
C MET A 1 15.30 16.94 8.88
N LYS A 2 16.22 17.62 8.18
CA LYS A 2 15.97 18.12 6.81
C LYS A 2 15.76 16.93 5.87
N ALA A 3 14.68 16.96 5.08
CA ALA A 3 14.42 15.95 4.06
C ALA A 3 15.53 15.99 3.00
N GLY A 4 16.42 15.00 3.01
CA GLY A 4 17.42 14.82 1.95
C GLY A 4 16.73 14.57 0.61
N ALA A 5 17.37 14.99 -0.48
CA ALA A 5 16.84 14.84 -1.84
C ALA A 5 16.36 13.39 -2.10
N PRO A 6 15.24 13.21 -2.84
CA PRO A 6 14.68 11.88 -3.10
C PRO A 6 15.71 11.02 -3.83
N THR A 7 15.99 9.83 -3.27
CA THR A 7 16.89 8.85 -3.88
C THR A 7 16.26 8.32 -5.17
N ARG A 8 17.03 8.29 -6.27
CA ARG A 8 16.57 7.86 -7.59
C ARG A 8 17.12 6.48 -8.00
N THR A 9 18.27 6.07 -7.46
CA THR A 9 18.95 4.81 -7.85
C THR A 9 19.38 3.98 -6.63
N HIS A 10 19.65 2.69 -6.85
CA HIS A 10 20.20 1.81 -5.80
C HIS A 10 21.58 2.27 -5.33
N ASP A 11 22.40 2.81 -6.22
CA ASP A 11 23.74 3.30 -5.88
C ASP A 11 23.68 4.55 -5.00
N GLU A 12 22.77 5.49 -5.30
CA GLU A 12 22.48 6.63 -4.42
C GLU A 12 21.88 6.19 -3.08
N TYR A 13 21.07 5.12 -3.07
CA TYR A 13 20.53 4.57 -1.82
C TYR A 13 21.67 4.02 -0.94
N LEU A 14 22.53 3.20 -1.54
CA LEU A 14 23.63 2.53 -0.86
C LEU A 14 24.74 3.50 -0.41
N SER A 15 24.99 4.58 -1.16
CA SER A 15 26.01 5.58 -0.80
C SER A 15 25.67 6.32 0.51
N ARG A 16 24.39 6.44 0.85
CA ARG A 16 23.93 7.10 2.10
C ARG A 16 24.04 6.23 3.34
N LEU A 17 24.35 4.93 3.20
CA LEU A 17 24.42 4.00 4.33
C LEU A 17 25.83 3.92 4.92
N ALA A 18 25.90 3.52 6.20
CA ALA A 18 27.15 3.21 6.87
C ALA A 18 27.92 2.09 6.11
N PRO A 19 29.27 2.09 6.10
CA PRO A 19 30.05 1.16 5.28
C PRO A 19 29.69 -0.33 5.46
N ALA A 20 29.44 -0.77 6.70
CA ALA A 20 29.06 -2.15 7.00
C ALA A 20 27.69 -2.52 6.42
N GLN A 21 26.71 -1.62 6.53
CA GLN A 21 25.37 -1.82 5.98
C GLN A 21 25.39 -1.81 4.46
N ARG A 22 26.14 -0.87 3.87
CA ARG A 22 26.36 -0.80 2.42
C ARG A 22 26.92 -2.11 1.88
N LYS A 23 27.99 -2.64 2.50
CA LYS A 23 28.61 -3.92 2.10
C LYS A 23 27.65 -5.09 2.20
N ALA A 24 26.87 -5.18 3.29
CA ALA A 24 25.89 -6.24 3.49
C ALA A 24 24.76 -6.19 2.44
N LEU A 25 24.25 -4.99 2.14
CA LEU A 25 23.18 -4.82 1.15
C LEU A 25 23.67 -4.93 -0.30
N GLN A 26 24.93 -4.61 -0.60
CA GLN A 26 25.54 -4.90 -1.90
C GLN A 26 25.61 -6.41 -2.18
N LYS A 27 25.93 -7.22 -1.17
CA LYS A 27 25.87 -8.69 -1.29
C LYS A 27 24.44 -9.17 -1.56
N LEU A 28 23.47 -8.60 -0.84
CA LEU A 28 22.04 -8.89 -1.06
C LEU A 28 21.58 -8.52 -2.47
N ARG A 29 21.88 -7.29 -2.94
CA ARG A 29 21.61 -6.82 -4.31
C ARG A 29 22.18 -7.78 -5.36
N SER A 30 23.44 -8.20 -5.18
CA SER A 30 24.12 -9.13 -6.10
C SER A 30 23.42 -10.50 -6.15
N ALA A 31 23.02 -11.05 -5.00
CA ALA A 31 22.28 -12.30 -4.94
C ALA A 31 20.89 -12.21 -5.58
N ILE A 32 20.20 -11.07 -5.43
CA ILE A 32 18.91 -10.81 -6.08
C ILE A 32 19.07 -10.75 -7.60
N ARG A 33 20.04 -9.97 -8.12
CA ARG A 33 20.32 -9.88 -9.56
C ARG A 33 20.67 -11.24 -10.16
N ALA A 34 21.44 -12.06 -9.45
CA ALA A 34 21.77 -13.41 -9.88
C ALA A 34 20.56 -14.35 -9.91
N ALA A 35 19.55 -14.14 -9.04
CA ALA A 35 18.32 -14.93 -9.03
C ALA A 35 17.29 -14.45 -10.04
N ALA A 36 17.29 -13.16 -10.37
CA ALA A 36 16.34 -12.51 -11.27
C ALA A 36 17.06 -11.56 -12.25
N PRO A 37 17.79 -12.08 -13.26
CA PRO A 37 18.53 -11.24 -14.21
C PRO A 37 17.65 -10.25 -15.00
N GLY A 38 16.37 -10.58 -15.23
CA GLY A 38 15.40 -9.72 -15.89
C GLY A 38 14.69 -8.72 -14.96
N ALA A 39 15.06 -8.64 -13.68
CA ALA A 39 14.44 -7.70 -12.76
C ALA A 39 15.03 -6.29 -12.88
N GLU A 40 14.15 -5.29 -12.98
CA GLU A 40 14.47 -3.87 -13.02
C GLU A 40 14.72 -3.33 -11.60
N GLU A 41 15.80 -2.59 -11.42
CA GLU A 41 16.06 -1.84 -10.20
C GLU A 41 15.25 -0.54 -10.18
N CYS A 42 14.60 -0.26 -9.05
CA CYS A 42 13.85 0.97 -8.83
C CYS A 42 13.94 1.41 -7.37
N ILE A 43 13.55 2.67 -7.10
CA ILE A 43 13.27 3.13 -5.74
C ILE A 43 11.76 3.12 -5.51
N SER A 44 11.32 2.44 -4.47
CA SER A 44 9.90 2.37 -4.09
C SER A 44 9.77 2.47 -2.59
N TYR A 45 8.85 3.31 -2.11
CA TYR A 45 8.69 3.60 -0.68
C TYR A 45 10.00 4.03 0.00
N GLN A 46 10.85 4.79 -0.71
CA GLN A 46 12.19 5.20 -0.25
C GLN A 46 13.15 4.02 0.03
N LEU A 47 12.88 2.85 -0.52
CA LEU A 47 13.73 1.66 -0.42
C LEU A 47 14.24 1.25 -1.80
N ALA A 48 15.43 0.64 -1.83
CA ALA A 48 15.95 -0.03 -3.00
C ALA A 48 15.10 -1.27 -3.28
N ALA A 49 14.45 -1.31 -4.45
CA ALA A 49 13.49 -2.33 -4.81
C ALA A 49 13.74 -2.90 -6.21
N PHE A 50 13.23 -4.10 -6.45
CA PHE A 50 13.27 -4.77 -7.74
C PHE A 50 11.85 -4.98 -8.25
N ARG A 51 11.67 -4.80 -9.56
CA ARG A 51 10.44 -5.15 -10.27
C ARG A 51 10.72 -6.21 -11.34
N HIS A 52 9.74 -7.04 -11.63
CA HIS A 52 9.78 -7.97 -12.75
C HIS A 52 8.43 -7.90 -13.47
N ASP A 53 8.44 -7.71 -14.79
CA ASP A 53 7.24 -7.55 -15.63
C ASP A 53 6.26 -6.46 -15.14
N GLY A 54 6.80 -5.36 -14.62
CA GLY A 54 6.05 -4.23 -14.06
C GLY A 54 5.43 -4.48 -12.68
N ARG A 55 5.74 -5.61 -12.03
CA ARG A 55 5.27 -5.96 -10.68
C ARG A 55 6.40 -5.89 -9.67
N MET A 56 6.06 -5.53 -8.43
CA MET A 56 7.03 -5.54 -7.34
C MET A 56 7.51 -6.98 -7.08
N LEU A 57 8.82 -7.17 -7.04
CA LEU A 57 9.44 -8.45 -6.74
C LEU A 57 9.86 -8.49 -5.27
N VAL A 58 10.89 -7.74 -4.91
CA VAL A 58 11.44 -7.66 -3.55
C VAL A 58 12.04 -6.27 -3.30
N SER A 59 12.29 -5.89 -2.05
CA SER A 59 13.10 -4.71 -1.73
C SER A 59 14.06 -4.98 -0.59
N TYR A 60 15.00 -4.07 -0.37
CA TYR A 60 15.89 -4.10 0.77
C TYR A 60 16.13 -2.71 1.34
N GLY A 61 16.58 -2.66 2.59
CA GLY A 61 16.96 -1.42 3.22
C GLY A 61 17.71 -1.62 4.53
N ALA A 62 18.02 -0.50 5.19
CA ALA A 62 18.63 -0.49 6.51
C ALA A 62 17.99 0.55 7.43
N THR A 63 18.00 0.24 8.72
CA THR A 63 17.74 1.17 9.82
C THR A 63 19.03 1.35 10.62
N ALA A 64 19.04 2.17 11.68
CA ALA A 64 20.20 2.24 12.57
C ALA A 64 20.52 0.89 13.24
N ALA A 65 19.53 0.01 13.43
CA ALA A 65 19.66 -1.22 14.20
C ALA A 65 19.94 -2.49 13.37
N HIS A 66 19.51 -2.53 12.10
CA HIS A 66 19.61 -3.74 11.27
C HIS A 66 19.45 -3.45 9.78
N CYS A 67 19.87 -4.40 8.95
CA CYS A 67 19.47 -4.51 7.54
C CYS A 67 18.19 -5.35 7.41
N ALA A 68 17.39 -5.08 6.39
CA ALA A 68 16.13 -5.77 6.14
C ALA A 68 16.01 -6.17 4.67
N PHE A 69 15.55 -7.41 4.46
CA PHE A 69 15.15 -7.94 3.16
C PHE A 69 13.62 -8.13 3.15
N TYR A 70 12.94 -7.44 2.23
CA TYR A 70 11.49 -7.44 2.11
C TYR A 70 11.07 -8.32 0.94
N VAL A 71 10.62 -9.54 1.25
CA VAL A 71 10.10 -10.52 0.29
C VAL A 71 8.69 -10.16 -0.16
N MET A 72 7.96 -9.38 0.65
CA MET A 72 6.62 -8.86 0.36
C MET A 72 5.55 -9.93 0.09
N SER A 73 5.74 -11.15 0.57
CA SER A 73 4.79 -12.25 0.40
C SER A 73 4.76 -13.17 1.63
N PRO A 74 3.67 -13.13 2.43
CA PRO A 74 3.49 -14.06 3.56
C PRO A 74 3.43 -15.53 3.13
N SER A 75 2.88 -15.82 1.95
CA SER A 75 2.83 -17.17 1.39
C SER A 75 4.22 -17.71 1.08
N VAL A 76 5.10 -16.91 0.46
CA VAL A 76 6.49 -17.33 0.24
C VAL A 76 7.24 -17.52 1.56
N MET A 77 7.04 -16.64 2.55
CA MET A 77 7.65 -16.78 3.88
C MET A 77 7.22 -18.08 4.57
N SER A 78 5.93 -18.43 4.48
CA SER A 78 5.40 -19.67 5.05
C SER A 78 5.89 -20.92 4.31
N ALA A 79 5.97 -20.88 2.97
CA ALA A 79 6.45 -22.01 2.17
C ALA A 79 7.93 -22.34 2.43
N LEU A 80 8.74 -21.35 2.84
CA LEU A 80 10.16 -21.49 3.11
C LEU A 80 10.50 -21.38 4.61
N GLU A 81 9.55 -21.66 5.49
CA GLU A 81 9.71 -21.51 6.94
C GLU A 81 10.90 -22.31 7.50
N ARG A 82 11.14 -23.53 6.98
CA ARG A 82 12.29 -24.36 7.36
C ARG A 82 13.63 -23.73 6.97
N ASP A 83 13.71 -23.16 5.77
CA ASP A 83 14.89 -22.43 5.30
C ASP A 83 15.15 -21.14 6.10
N LEU A 84 14.11 -20.59 6.72
CA LEU A 84 14.14 -19.37 7.53
C LEU A 84 14.38 -19.64 9.02
N ALA A 85 14.56 -20.91 9.41
CA ALA A 85 14.82 -21.26 10.80
C ALA A 85 16.05 -20.52 11.34
N GLY A 86 15.89 -19.83 12.48
CA GLY A 86 16.95 -19.02 13.09
C GLY A 86 17.14 -17.62 12.48
N CYS A 87 16.35 -17.23 11.47
CA CYS A 87 16.28 -15.85 11.00
C CYS A 87 15.26 -15.04 11.82
N ASP A 88 15.54 -13.75 12.03
CA ASP A 88 14.57 -12.82 12.59
C ASP A 88 13.58 -12.41 11.48
N THR A 89 12.34 -12.91 11.55
CA THR A 89 11.35 -12.76 10.47
C THR A 89 10.07 -12.04 10.92
N SER A 90 9.30 -11.58 9.94
CA SER A 90 7.89 -11.22 10.08
C SER A 90 7.15 -11.64 8.80
N LYS A 91 5.88 -11.24 8.64
CA LYS A 91 4.99 -11.65 7.53
C LYS A 91 5.55 -11.45 6.10
N GLY A 92 6.61 -10.69 5.90
CA GLY A 92 7.20 -10.50 4.57
C GLY A 92 8.60 -9.90 4.61
N THR A 93 9.24 -9.96 5.78
CA THR A 93 10.50 -9.27 6.06
C THR A 93 11.43 -10.21 6.80
N ILE A 94 12.71 -10.17 6.46
CA ILE A 94 13.79 -10.82 7.17
C ILE A 94 14.75 -9.73 7.62
N ARG A 95 14.96 -9.62 8.93
CA ARG A 95 15.91 -8.70 9.54
C ARG A 95 17.22 -9.45 9.78
N PHE A 96 18.34 -8.79 9.52
CA PHE A 96 19.66 -9.38 9.70
C PHE A 96 20.70 -8.32 10.06
N GLN A 97 21.74 -8.78 10.75
CA GLN A 97 22.87 -7.95 11.17
C GLN A 97 23.96 -7.94 10.11
N THR A 98 24.76 -6.87 10.05
CA THR A 98 25.82 -6.73 9.06
C THR A 98 26.94 -7.77 9.21
N ASN A 99 27.16 -8.25 10.45
CA ASN A 99 28.08 -9.35 10.77
C ASN A 99 27.49 -10.75 10.53
N ARG A 100 26.17 -10.85 10.33
CA ARG A 100 25.46 -12.10 10.06
C ARG A 100 24.54 -11.94 8.83
N PRO A 101 25.12 -11.69 7.64
CA PRO A 101 24.35 -11.44 6.42
C PRO A 101 23.57 -12.69 6.00
N LEU A 102 22.48 -12.48 5.25
CA LEU A 102 21.70 -13.58 4.70
C LEU A 102 22.54 -14.43 3.74
N PRO A 103 22.52 -15.77 3.85
CA PRO A 103 23.17 -16.65 2.90
C PRO A 103 22.65 -16.41 1.48
N ALA A 104 23.55 -16.28 0.50
CA ALA A 104 23.17 -16.02 -0.88
C ALA A 104 22.23 -17.09 -1.45
N ALA A 105 22.39 -18.35 -1.04
CA ALA A 105 21.50 -19.44 -1.42
C ALA A 105 20.05 -19.21 -0.94
N LEU A 106 19.87 -18.78 0.31
CA LEU A 106 18.56 -18.45 0.87
C LEU A 106 17.91 -17.29 0.10
N VAL A 107 18.66 -16.22 -0.16
CA VAL A 107 18.17 -15.07 -0.96
C VAL A 107 17.70 -15.54 -2.34
N LYS A 108 18.50 -16.34 -3.05
CA LYS A 108 18.13 -16.84 -4.37
C LYS A 108 16.86 -17.69 -4.34
N ARG A 109 16.71 -18.56 -3.33
CA ARG A 109 15.49 -19.37 -3.14
C ARG A 109 14.25 -18.49 -2.95
N LEU A 110 14.32 -17.51 -2.04
CA LEU A 110 13.23 -16.56 -1.77
C LEU A 110 12.83 -15.76 -3.03
N VAL A 111 13.82 -15.24 -3.77
CA VAL A 111 13.56 -14.46 -4.99
C VAL A 111 12.92 -15.32 -6.08
N ARG A 112 13.40 -16.55 -6.30
CA ARG A 112 12.80 -17.48 -7.28
C ARG A 112 11.38 -17.87 -6.92
N ALA A 113 11.11 -18.17 -5.65
CA ALA A 113 9.76 -18.43 -5.16
C ALA A 113 8.84 -17.22 -5.40
N ARG A 114 9.35 -16.01 -5.17
CA ARG A 114 8.59 -14.79 -5.42
C ARG A 114 8.33 -14.52 -6.89
N LEU A 115 9.27 -14.82 -7.79
CA LEU A 115 9.05 -14.79 -9.23
C LEU A 115 7.93 -15.76 -9.65
N ALA A 116 7.99 -17.02 -9.17
CA ALA A 116 6.99 -18.03 -9.49
C ALA A 116 5.59 -17.63 -9.01
N GLU A 117 5.46 -17.14 -7.77
CA GLU A 117 4.18 -16.64 -7.27
C GLU A 117 3.70 -15.41 -8.08
N ASN A 118 4.59 -14.50 -8.49
CA ASN A 118 4.21 -13.36 -9.33
C ASN A 118 3.73 -13.77 -10.71
N ALA A 119 4.32 -14.80 -11.31
CA ALA A 119 3.88 -15.39 -12.56
C ALA A 119 2.51 -16.07 -12.42
N ALA A 120 2.29 -16.86 -11.36
CA ALA A 120 0.99 -17.47 -11.07
C ALA A 120 -0.11 -16.40 -10.86
N LEU A 121 0.17 -15.33 -10.12
CA LEU A 121 -0.76 -14.21 -9.96
C LEU A 121 -0.97 -13.42 -11.27
N ALA A 122 -0.12 -13.62 -12.28
CA ALA A 122 -0.29 -13.01 -13.61
C ALA A 122 -1.25 -13.82 -14.48
N THR A 123 -1.19 -15.14 -14.40
CA THR A 123 -2.08 -16.05 -15.13
C THR A 123 -3.47 -16.13 -14.52
N MET A 124 -3.60 -16.02 -13.19
CA MET A 124 -4.90 -16.02 -12.49
C MET A 124 -5.69 -14.71 -12.67
N ARG A 125 -5.12 -13.69 -13.31
CA ARG A 125 -5.83 -12.47 -13.71
C ARG A 125 -6.01 -12.50 -15.22
N PRO A 126 -7.18 -12.17 -15.79
CA PRO A 126 -7.28 -11.98 -17.23
C PRO A 126 -6.22 -10.97 -17.69
N ALA A 127 -5.57 -11.29 -18.82
CA ALA A 127 -4.37 -10.62 -19.31
C ALA A 127 -4.50 -9.09 -19.43
N LYS A 128 -3.40 -8.39 -19.11
CA LYS A 128 -3.22 -6.93 -18.93
C LYS A 128 -3.92 -6.03 -19.97
N MET A 129 -4.53 -4.92 -19.50
CA MET A 129 -4.43 -3.65 -20.23
C MET A 129 -3.03 -3.05 -19.97
N SER A 130 -2.14 -3.21 -20.95
CA SER A 130 -0.93 -2.38 -21.08
C SER A 130 -1.29 -1.02 -21.67
N ASN A 131 -0.57 0.00 -21.23
CA ASN A 131 -0.77 1.41 -21.55
C ASN A 131 -0.49 1.70 -23.04
N GLY A 132 -1.47 2.22 -23.78
CA GLY A 132 -1.28 2.70 -25.16
C GLY A 132 -2.60 3.07 -25.86
N LYS A 133 -2.89 4.37 -25.93
CA LYS A 133 -4.07 5.06 -26.53
C LYS A 133 -5.43 4.81 -25.85
N ARG A 134 -5.98 5.91 -25.34
CA ARG A 134 -7.36 6.08 -24.86
C ARG A 134 -8.33 5.71 -25.98
N ALA A 135 -9.08 4.64 -25.80
CA ALA A 135 -10.41 4.51 -26.41
C ALA A 135 -11.44 5.04 -25.40
N ALA A 136 -12.52 5.64 -25.91
CA ALA A 136 -13.62 6.21 -25.12
C ALA A 136 -14.10 5.24 -24.02
N PRO A 137 -14.58 5.74 -22.87
CA PRO A 137 -14.90 4.89 -21.74
C PRO A 137 -16.00 3.87 -22.12
N PRO A 138 -15.80 2.57 -21.86
CA PRO A 138 -16.89 1.61 -21.99
C PRO A 138 -17.92 1.87 -20.88
N THR A 139 -19.17 1.64 -21.22
CA THR A 139 -20.37 1.83 -20.41
C THR A 139 -20.25 1.28 -18.98
N ARG A 140 -20.76 2.09 -18.05
CA ARG A 140 -20.94 1.90 -16.60
C ARG A 140 -21.03 0.43 -16.13
N PRO A 141 -20.20 -0.02 -15.16
CA PRO A 141 -20.42 -1.30 -14.49
C PRO A 141 -21.75 -1.27 -13.72
N ALA A 142 -22.54 -2.34 -13.81
CA ALA A 142 -23.83 -2.46 -13.12
C ALA A 142 -23.72 -2.49 -11.58
N SER A 143 -22.53 -2.79 -11.03
CA SER A 143 -22.26 -2.79 -9.58
C SER A 143 -21.25 -1.70 -9.20
N ARG A 144 -21.60 -0.88 -8.19
CA ARG A 144 -20.70 0.11 -7.56
C ARG A 144 -19.75 -0.52 -6.53
N SER A 145 -19.91 -1.81 -6.27
CA SER A 145 -19.02 -2.59 -5.40
C SER A 145 -18.25 -3.58 -6.26
N ASP A 146 -16.92 -3.49 -6.27
CA ASP A 146 -16.09 -4.54 -6.86
C ASP A 146 -16.39 -5.86 -6.09
N PRO A 147 -16.54 -7.02 -6.75
CA PRO A 147 -16.88 -8.29 -6.07
C PRO A 147 -15.94 -8.64 -4.90
N GLY A 148 -14.67 -8.23 -5.00
CA GLY A 148 -13.67 -8.39 -3.95
C GLY A 148 -13.94 -7.59 -2.67
N ALA A 149 -14.63 -6.44 -2.74
CA ALA A 149 -14.96 -5.65 -1.54
C ALA A 149 -16.01 -6.33 -0.67
N ALA A 150 -17.04 -6.92 -1.28
CA ALA A 150 -18.09 -7.63 -0.56
C ALA A 150 -17.53 -8.87 0.16
N ASP A 151 -16.69 -9.67 -0.51
CA ASP A 151 -16.03 -10.82 0.10
C ASP A 151 -15.03 -10.41 1.20
N TYR A 152 -14.21 -9.39 0.92
CA TYR A 152 -13.29 -8.83 1.92
C TYR A 152 -14.03 -8.41 3.18
N PHE A 153 -15.12 -7.65 3.05
CA PHE A 153 -15.86 -7.16 4.21
C PHE A 153 -16.57 -8.30 4.98
N ARG A 154 -17.05 -9.34 4.27
CA ARG A 154 -17.63 -10.52 4.91
C ARG A 154 -16.62 -11.18 5.85
N LYS A 155 -15.39 -11.38 5.39
CA LYS A 155 -14.28 -12.00 6.14
C LYS A 155 -13.61 -11.04 7.14
N PHE A 156 -13.81 -9.74 6.99
CA PHE A 156 -13.19 -8.71 7.82
C PHE A 156 -13.61 -8.86 9.30
N LYS A 157 -12.61 -8.93 10.19
CA LYS A 157 -12.77 -9.05 11.65
C LYS A 157 -12.32 -7.76 12.33
N HIS A 158 -13.27 -7.02 12.89
CA HIS A 158 -13.03 -5.74 13.56
C HIS A 158 -14.07 -5.49 14.65
N PRO A 159 -13.70 -4.89 15.80
CA PRO A 159 -14.67 -4.58 16.86
C PRO A 159 -15.80 -3.67 16.36
N PHE A 160 -15.49 -2.69 15.52
CA PHE A 160 -16.47 -1.78 14.93
C PHE A 160 -17.03 -2.24 13.57
N LYS A 161 -17.16 -3.56 13.32
CA LYS A 161 -17.62 -4.05 12.01
C LYS A 161 -18.98 -3.47 11.61
N ASN A 162 -19.94 -3.39 12.53
CA ASN A 162 -21.27 -2.83 12.25
C ASN A 162 -21.21 -1.34 11.94
N ASP A 163 -20.42 -0.57 12.67
CA ASP A 163 -20.23 0.85 12.38
C ASP A 163 -19.54 1.08 11.03
N ILE A 164 -18.59 0.22 10.66
CA ILE A 164 -17.93 0.28 9.35
C ILE A 164 -18.92 -0.07 8.23
N GLN A 165 -19.89 -0.96 8.46
CA GLN A 165 -21.00 -1.22 7.52
C GLN A 165 -21.85 0.05 7.31
N LEU A 166 -22.10 0.85 8.36
CA LEU A 166 -22.80 2.14 8.23
C LEU A 166 -21.99 3.15 7.43
N VAL A 167 -20.67 3.22 7.68
CA VAL A 167 -19.76 4.06 6.91
C VAL A 167 -19.74 3.65 5.44
N ARG A 168 -19.74 2.35 5.12
CA ARG A 168 -19.86 1.84 3.74
C ARG A 168 -21.09 2.37 3.03
N ALA A 169 -22.25 2.22 3.67
CA ALA A 169 -23.51 2.71 3.14
C ALA A 169 -23.47 4.24 2.94
N CYS A 170 -22.92 4.99 3.90
CA CYS A 170 -22.75 6.44 3.82
C CYS A 170 -21.86 6.86 2.63
N MET A 171 -20.69 6.22 2.46
CA MET A 171 -19.77 6.52 1.36
C MET A 171 -20.39 6.25 -0.02
N LEU A 172 -21.05 5.10 -0.18
CA LEU A 172 -21.75 4.76 -1.44
C LEU A 172 -23.02 5.60 -1.66
N GLY A 173 -23.64 6.10 -0.59
CA GLY A 173 -24.78 7.01 -0.64
C GLY A 173 -24.40 8.46 -0.97
N ALA A 174 -23.18 8.88 -0.67
CA ALA A 174 -22.74 10.27 -0.85
C ALA A 174 -22.69 10.71 -2.32
N SER A 175 -22.45 9.79 -3.26
CA SER A 175 -22.51 10.08 -4.70
C SER A 175 -22.63 8.79 -5.52
N PRO A 176 -23.42 8.81 -6.63
CA PRO A 176 -23.48 7.68 -7.57
C PRO A 176 -22.15 7.41 -8.28
N ARG A 177 -21.21 8.37 -8.25
CA ARG A 177 -19.86 8.24 -8.85
C ARG A 177 -18.90 7.41 -8.00
N ILE A 178 -19.22 7.16 -6.73
CA ILE A 178 -18.35 6.45 -5.81
C ILE A 178 -18.51 4.94 -6.02
N CYS A 179 -17.38 4.28 -6.19
CA CYS A 179 -17.27 2.83 -6.16
C CYS A 179 -16.39 2.40 -4.98
N GLU A 180 -16.65 1.23 -4.41
CA GLU A 180 -15.80 0.61 -3.39
C GLU A 180 -15.01 -0.57 -3.95
N GLY A 181 -13.85 -0.82 -3.36
CA GLY A 181 -12.96 -1.92 -3.71
C GLY A 181 -11.93 -2.19 -2.60
N VAL A 182 -11.02 -3.12 -2.85
CA VAL A 182 -9.92 -3.41 -1.92
C VAL A 182 -8.63 -2.81 -2.46
N LYS A 183 -8.05 -1.87 -1.72
CA LYS A 183 -6.76 -1.26 -2.02
C LYS A 183 -5.92 -1.19 -0.75
N TRP A 184 -4.63 -1.46 -0.86
CA TRP A 184 -3.71 -1.52 0.29
C TRP A 184 -4.17 -2.49 1.40
N ASN A 185 -4.80 -3.59 1.01
CA ASN A 185 -5.42 -4.57 1.92
C ASN A 185 -6.42 -3.94 2.89
N SER A 186 -7.09 -2.86 2.46
CA SER A 186 -8.13 -2.16 3.19
C SER A 186 -9.31 -1.91 2.27
N LEU A 187 -10.47 -1.68 2.88
CA LEU A 187 -11.63 -1.19 2.18
C LEU A 187 -11.39 0.26 1.76
N SER A 188 -11.48 0.51 0.46
CA SER A 188 -11.17 1.80 -0.15
C SER A 188 -12.23 2.21 -1.15
N TYR A 189 -12.28 3.51 -1.44
CA TYR A 189 -13.27 4.11 -2.32
C TYR A 189 -12.59 4.91 -3.42
N ARG A 190 -13.21 4.89 -4.60
CA ARG A 190 -12.71 5.55 -5.81
C ARG A 190 -13.85 6.23 -6.56
N THR A 191 -13.51 7.29 -7.28
CA THR A 191 -14.30 7.75 -8.43
C THR A 191 -13.57 7.28 -9.70
N SER A 192 -12.79 8.15 -10.33
CA SER A 192 -11.79 7.80 -11.35
C SER A 192 -10.51 7.23 -10.74
N ASP A 193 -10.04 7.79 -9.62
CA ASP A 193 -8.92 7.30 -8.81
C ASP A 193 -9.36 7.06 -7.35
N TRP A 194 -8.53 6.33 -6.59
CA TRP A 194 -8.74 6.09 -5.16
C TRP A 194 -8.61 7.40 -4.39
N PHE A 195 -9.60 7.70 -3.54
CA PHE A 195 -9.62 8.94 -2.77
C PHE A 195 -9.91 8.75 -1.28
N ALA A 196 -10.36 7.56 -0.85
CA ALA A 196 -10.60 7.30 0.56
C ALA A 196 -10.23 5.86 0.92
N THR A 197 -9.70 5.66 2.11
CA THR A 197 -9.36 4.33 2.63
C THR A 197 -9.67 4.23 4.12
N LEU A 198 -10.29 3.14 4.54
CA LEU A 198 -10.55 2.83 5.93
C LEU A 198 -9.22 2.66 6.70
N ASN A 199 -9.07 3.33 7.83
CA ASN A 199 -7.97 3.11 8.77
C ASN A 199 -8.34 1.99 9.76
N TRP A 200 -8.37 0.75 9.29
CA TRP A 200 -8.76 -0.43 10.09
C TRP A 200 -7.81 -0.76 11.25
N ARG A 201 -6.63 -0.11 11.31
CA ARG A 201 -5.66 -0.33 12.39
C ARG A 201 -6.08 0.36 13.69
N CYS A 202 -6.89 1.42 13.62
CA CYS A 202 -7.41 2.09 14.81
C CYS A 202 -8.44 1.18 15.49
N ARG A 203 -8.22 0.88 16.77
CA ARG A 203 -9.09 0.01 17.58
C ARG A 203 -9.95 0.76 18.59
N GLU A 204 -9.77 2.07 18.69
CA GLU A 204 -10.48 2.95 19.64
C GLU A 204 -11.73 3.57 19.00
N GLN A 205 -11.70 3.81 17.69
CA GLN A 205 -12.79 4.43 16.93
C GLN A 205 -12.70 4.09 15.44
N VAL A 206 -13.73 4.42 14.68
CA VAL A 206 -13.69 4.32 13.22
C VAL A 206 -13.04 5.57 12.63
N GLN A 207 -12.04 5.37 11.78
CA GLN A 207 -11.34 6.43 11.08
C GLN A 207 -11.17 6.11 9.60
N MET A 208 -11.10 7.16 8.78
CA MET A 208 -10.81 7.06 7.36
C MET A 208 -9.74 8.06 6.95
N VAL A 209 -8.92 7.70 5.97
CA VAL A 209 -7.99 8.63 5.34
C VAL A 209 -8.58 9.06 4.01
N LEU A 210 -8.76 10.36 3.81
CA LEU A 210 -9.06 10.95 2.51
C LEU A 210 -7.76 11.40 1.85
N HIS A 211 -7.65 11.21 0.55
CA HIS A 211 -6.48 11.54 -0.27
C HIS A 211 -6.88 11.89 -1.71
N THR A 212 -6.00 12.54 -2.48
CA THR A 212 -6.30 13.00 -3.85
C THR A 212 -5.89 12.03 -4.97
N GLY A 213 -5.43 10.85 -4.61
CA GLY A 213 -5.05 9.78 -5.55
C GLY A 213 -4.15 8.72 -4.92
N ALA A 214 -3.83 7.69 -5.69
CA ALA A 214 -2.91 6.63 -5.23
C ALA A 214 -1.43 7.02 -5.30
N ARG A 215 -1.10 8.09 -6.04
CA ARG A 215 0.24 8.67 -6.16
C ARG A 215 0.21 10.12 -5.68
N LYS A 216 1.34 10.59 -5.15
CA LYS A 216 1.52 12.02 -4.86
C LYS A 216 1.42 12.79 -6.18
N LYS A 217 0.45 13.69 -6.27
CA LYS A 217 0.35 14.65 -7.37
C LYS A 217 1.21 15.87 -7.00
N ASP A 218 1.87 16.47 -7.98
CA ASP A 218 2.47 17.80 -7.78
C ASP A 218 1.36 18.74 -7.29
N ASN A 219 1.67 19.63 -6.35
CA ASN A 219 0.74 20.33 -5.43
C ASN A 219 -0.27 21.31 -6.08
N THR A 220 -0.67 21.04 -7.32
CA THR A 220 -1.60 21.78 -8.18
C THR A 220 -3.01 21.94 -7.62
N ILE A 221 -3.40 21.17 -6.60
CA ILE A 221 -4.75 21.26 -6.01
C ILE A 221 -4.82 22.30 -4.87
N GLY A 222 -3.68 22.81 -4.38
CA GLY A 222 -3.65 23.71 -3.22
C GLY A 222 -4.22 23.05 -1.95
N LYS A 223 -4.21 23.78 -0.83
CA LYS A 223 -4.83 23.31 0.41
C LYS A 223 -6.35 23.26 0.21
N MET A 224 -6.93 22.06 0.28
CA MET A 224 -8.38 21.91 0.19
C MET A 224 -9.05 22.58 1.39
N ASP A 225 -9.99 23.48 1.11
CA ASP A 225 -10.85 24.10 2.12
C ASP A 225 -12.16 23.31 2.20
N ILE A 226 -12.33 22.55 3.28
CA ILE A 226 -13.48 21.66 3.47
C ILE A 226 -14.15 22.04 4.78
N SER A 227 -15.46 22.27 4.73
CA SER A 227 -16.23 22.64 5.91
C SER A 227 -16.26 21.46 6.89
N ASP A 228 -15.78 21.71 8.11
CA ASP A 228 -15.76 20.71 9.18
C ASP A 228 -16.28 21.28 10.52
N PRO A 229 -17.57 21.62 10.60
CA PRO A 229 -18.17 22.19 11.81
C PRO A 229 -18.20 21.21 12.99
N ARG A 230 -17.87 19.93 12.76
CA ARG A 230 -17.86 18.86 13.77
C ARG A 230 -16.44 18.48 14.22
N GLY A 231 -15.41 19.10 13.66
CA GLY A 231 -14.01 18.85 14.01
C GLY A 231 -13.54 17.43 13.72
N LEU A 232 -14.09 16.78 12.69
CA LEU A 232 -13.75 15.40 12.33
C LEU A 232 -12.40 15.29 11.59
N ILE A 233 -11.95 16.38 10.95
CA ILE A 233 -10.82 16.42 10.03
C ILE A 233 -9.53 16.80 10.77
N LYS A 234 -8.53 15.92 10.66
CA LYS A 234 -7.13 16.22 10.98
C LYS A 234 -6.28 16.15 9.71
N TRP A 235 -5.76 17.28 9.26
CA TRP A 235 -4.86 17.33 8.10
C TRP A 235 -3.54 16.61 8.40
N LEU A 236 -3.11 15.74 7.48
CA LEU A 236 -1.82 15.03 7.56
C LEU A 236 -0.81 15.57 6.53
N ALA A 237 -1.31 16.12 5.41
CA ALA A 237 -0.60 16.93 4.43
C ALA A 237 -1.62 17.66 3.53
N ASP A 238 -1.16 18.49 2.60
CA ASP A 238 -2.04 19.27 1.70
C ASP A 238 -2.98 18.41 0.85
N ASP A 239 -2.57 17.17 0.56
CA ASP A 239 -3.27 16.22 -0.30
C ASP A 239 -4.05 15.13 0.47
N ARG A 240 -4.08 15.19 1.81
CA ARG A 240 -4.65 14.12 2.64
C ARG A 240 -5.03 14.54 4.06
N CYS A 241 -6.11 13.96 4.55
CA CYS A 241 -6.54 14.13 5.94
C CYS A 241 -7.05 12.83 6.55
N LEU A 242 -7.04 12.77 7.88
CA LEU A 242 -7.69 11.76 8.68
C LEU A 242 -9.06 12.29 9.10
N VAL A 243 -10.11 11.52 8.87
CA VAL A 243 -11.48 11.78 9.34
C VAL A 243 -11.78 10.81 10.47
N SER A 244 -11.99 11.33 11.68
CA SER A 244 -12.33 10.54 12.87
C SER A 244 -13.83 10.57 13.11
N LEU A 245 -14.46 9.41 13.19
CA LEU A 245 -15.93 9.30 13.22
C LEU A 245 -16.46 8.87 14.59
N GLY A 246 -15.60 8.43 15.51
CA GLY A 246 -16.04 7.80 16.75
C GLY A 246 -16.54 6.37 16.53
N SER A 247 -17.41 5.89 17.43
CA SER A 247 -18.08 4.59 17.34
C SER A 247 -19.52 4.66 17.88
N GLY A 248 -20.35 3.65 17.59
CA GLY A 248 -21.71 3.56 18.11
C GLY A 248 -22.57 4.80 17.83
N GLY A 249 -23.12 5.42 18.89
CA GLY A 249 -23.99 6.60 18.78
C GLY A 249 -23.28 7.83 18.22
N GLU A 250 -22.02 8.05 18.61
CA GLU A 250 -21.21 9.17 18.12
C GLU A 250 -21.03 9.08 16.60
N LEU A 251 -20.69 7.88 16.11
CA LEU A 251 -20.52 7.64 14.68
C LEU A 251 -21.81 7.90 13.90
N LYS A 252 -22.95 7.41 14.40
CA LYS A 252 -24.25 7.67 13.77
C LYS A 252 -24.53 9.17 13.65
N GLY A 253 -24.20 9.95 14.70
CA GLY A 253 -24.31 11.41 14.69
C GLY A 253 -23.39 12.10 13.69
N ASN A 254 -22.25 11.48 13.35
CA ASN A 254 -21.26 12.04 12.44
C ASN A 254 -21.46 11.64 10.95
N LEU A 255 -22.33 10.67 10.63
CA LEU A 255 -22.53 10.18 9.25
C LEU A 255 -22.96 11.28 8.26
N HIS A 256 -23.80 12.22 8.70
CA HIS A 256 -24.23 13.33 7.83
C HIS A 256 -23.07 14.27 7.51
N ALA A 257 -22.23 14.57 8.50
CA ALA A 257 -21.04 15.39 8.33
C ALA A 257 -20.03 14.69 7.40
N LEU A 258 -19.80 13.38 7.58
CA LEU A 258 -19.00 12.57 6.67
C LEU A 258 -19.50 12.66 5.22
N ALA A 259 -20.81 12.51 4.98
CA ALA A 259 -21.38 12.61 3.64
C ALA A 259 -21.18 14.00 3.00
N LYS A 260 -21.20 15.08 3.79
CA LYS A 260 -20.88 16.44 3.32
C LYS A 260 -19.40 16.57 2.95
N ILE A 261 -18.51 16.16 3.85
CA ILE A 261 -17.05 16.15 3.64
C ILE A 261 -16.69 15.40 2.37
N VAL A 262 -17.25 14.19 2.19
CA VAL A 262 -16.99 13.35 1.01
C VAL A 262 -17.48 14.01 -0.28
N ARG A 263 -18.66 14.63 -0.28
CA ARG A 263 -19.19 15.35 -1.44
C ARG A 263 -18.36 16.58 -1.81
N GLU A 264 -17.84 17.30 -0.82
CA GLU A 264 -16.89 18.40 -1.04
C GLU A 264 -15.56 17.89 -1.58
N TRP A 265 -15.03 16.81 -0.99
CA TRP A 265 -13.78 16.19 -1.40
C TRP A 265 -13.83 15.79 -2.87
N ILE A 266 -14.81 14.99 -3.29
CA ILE A 266 -14.90 14.49 -4.67
C ILE A 266 -15.23 15.58 -5.70
N ARG A 267 -15.77 16.73 -5.30
CA ARG A 267 -15.98 17.88 -6.21
C ARG A 267 -14.66 18.54 -6.60
N ARG A 268 -13.62 18.37 -5.79
CA ARG A 268 -12.28 18.93 -5.98
C ARG A 268 -11.28 17.91 -6.56
N LEU A 269 -11.73 16.71 -6.93
CA LEU A 269 -10.94 15.64 -7.56
C LEU A 269 -11.14 15.57 -9.07
#